data_AF-A0A5B9W6I4-F1
#
_entry.id   AF-A0A5B9W6I4-F1
#
_cell.length_a   1.000
_cell.length_b   1.000
_cell.length_c   1.000
_cell.angle_alpha   90.00
_cell.angle_beta   90.00
_cell.angle_gamma   90.00
#
_symmetry.space_group_name_H-M   'P 1'
#
loop_
_entity.id
_entity.type
_entity.pdbx_description
1 polymer ?
#
loop_
_entity_poly.entity_id
_entity_poly.type
_entity_poly.pdbx_seq_one_letter_code
_entity_poly.pdbx_strand_id
1 'polypeptide(L)'
;MQGINDGRDLNVLDVLALVMGSAIACVHVLRIMRGGLSSAGWVMACLMFAYVSLTAAGPFVFMERKYSRRLPGYPRTGDILWAMLGLPWVVSALLQAAMSDEDPRQNPLFFSTLTVGLALACTGALAIIWGKWVVAPPHRAEAFESGPWTNRVGLFLAVAWPIQCGLGMAALN
;
A
#
# COMPACT_ATOMS: atom_id res chain seq x y z
N MET A 1 1.45 30.17 -20.06
CA MET A 1 2.12 28.88 -20.33
C MET A 1 1.80 27.93 -19.19
N GLN A 2 0.85 27.02 -19.38
CA GLN A 2 0.51 25.98 -18.40
C GLN A 2 1.54 24.87 -18.55
N GLY A 3 2.46 24.77 -17.59
CA GLY A 3 3.38 23.63 -17.55
C GLY A 3 2.56 22.35 -17.45
N ILE A 4 2.71 21.47 -18.44
CA ILE A 4 2.23 20.09 -18.32
C ILE A 4 3.04 19.49 -17.19
N ASN A 5 2.44 19.35 -16.01
CA ASN A 5 3.03 18.58 -14.91
C ASN A 5 3.13 17.14 -15.40
N ASP A 6 4.31 16.70 -15.81
CA ASP A 6 4.60 15.35 -16.32
C ASP A 6 4.39 14.24 -15.26
N GLY A 7 3.73 14.54 -14.14
CA GLY A 7 3.49 13.62 -13.03
C GLY A 7 4.76 13.21 -12.28
N ARG A 8 5.90 13.85 -12.57
CA ARG A 8 7.18 13.63 -11.88
C ARG A 8 7.24 14.29 -10.51
N ASP A 9 6.53 15.39 -10.33
CA ASP A 9 6.59 16.17 -9.08
C ASP A 9 5.57 15.69 -8.04
N LEU A 10 5.96 15.81 -6.78
CA LEU A 10 5.11 15.61 -5.60
C LEU A 10 4.15 16.80 -5.47
N ASN A 11 2.85 16.53 -5.43
CA ASN A 11 1.82 17.54 -5.22
C ASN A 11 1.29 17.51 -3.77
N VAL A 12 0.61 18.59 -3.35
CA VAL A 12 -0.09 18.69 -2.06
C VAL A 12 -1.07 17.53 -1.84
N LEU A 13 -1.75 17.11 -2.90
CA LEU A 13 -2.69 15.99 -2.81
C LEU A 13 -1.98 14.64 -2.57
N ASP A 14 -0.78 14.45 -3.14
CA ASP A 14 0.04 13.27 -2.86
C ASP A 14 0.49 13.25 -1.39
N VAL A 15 0.82 14.44 -0.84
CA VAL A 15 1.14 14.60 0.59
C VAL A 15 -0.08 14.25 1.46
N LEU A 16 -1.28 14.70 1.08
CA LEU A 16 -2.51 14.34 1.80
C LEU A 16 -2.75 12.83 1.75
N ALA A 17 -2.53 12.17 0.61
CA ALA A 17 -2.66 10.72 0.50
C ALA A 17 -1.67 9.97 1.42
N LEU A 18 -0.43 10.47 1.55
CA LEU A 18 0.56 9.93 2.51
C LEU A 18 0.15 10.14 3.97
N VAL A 19 -0.46 11.29 4.29
CA VAL A 19 -1.01 11.55 5.63
C VAL A 19 -2.16 10.59 5.93
N MET A 20 -3.06 10.34 4.97
CA MET A 20 -4.13 9.35 5.11
C MET A 20 -3.57 7.93 5.31
N GLY A 21 -2.57 7.54 4.52
CA GLY A 21 -1.86 6.27 4.70
C GLY A 21 -1.23 6.15 6.10
N SER A 22 -0.64 7.23 6.60
CA SER A 22 -0.06 7.28 7.94
C SER A 22 -1.11 7.13 9.05
N ALA A 23 -2.29 7.73 8.89
CA ALA A 23 -3.40 7.55 9.81
C ALA A 23 -3.86 6.09 9.87
N ILE A 24 -3.95 5.42 8.71
CA ILE A 24 -4.25 3.98 8.63
C ILE A 24 -3.16 3.16 9.31
N ALA A 25 -1.88 3.49 9.10
CA ALA A 25 -0.77 2.80 9.74
C ALA A 25 -0.78 2.97 11.28
N CYS A 26 -1.16 4.14 11.79
CA CYS A 26 -1.33 4.36 13.23
C CYS A 26 -2.33 3.37 13.84
N VAL A 27 -3.46 3.11 13.17
CA VAL A 27 -4.47 2.14 13.65
C VAL A 27 -3.86 0.75 13.86
N HIS A 28 -3.01 0.32 12.91
CA HIS A 28 -2.34 -0.98 12.98
C HIS A 28 -1.18 -1.03 13.98
N VAL A 29 -0.37 0.03 14.09
CA VAL A 29 0.84 0.05 14.93
C VAL A 29 0.54 0.34 16.40
N LEU A 30 -0.43 1.22 16.70
CA LEU A 30 -0.84 1.50 18.09
C LEU A 30 -1.33 0.22 18.80
N ARG A 31 -1.84 -0.75 18.05
CA ARG A 31 -2.21 -2.09 18.57
C ARG A 31 -1.01 -2.85 19.13
N ILE A 32 0.11 -2.84 18.41
CA ILE A 32 1.34 -3.56 18.77
C ILE A 32 2.00 -2.92 19.99
N MET A 33 1.91 -1.59 20.12
CA MET A 33 2.55 -0.83 21.19
C MET A 33 1.92 -1.01 22.58
N ARG A 34 0.66 -1.47 22.67
CA ARG A 34 -0.08 -1.56 23.94
C ARG A 34 0.52 -2.56 24.96
N GLY A 35 1.41 -3.45 24.52
CA GLY A 35 2.06 -4.45 25.40
C GLY A 35 3.39 -4.01 26.02
N GLY A 36 3.89 -2.80 25.72
CA GLY A 36 5.28 -2.43 26.00
C GLY A 36 6.26 -3.10 25.02
N LEU A 37 7.21 -2.33 24.48
CA LEU A 37 8.11 -2.80 23.44
C LEU A 37 9.57 -2.78 23.91
N SER A 38 10.30 -3.84 23.57
CA SER A 38 11.76 -3.84 23.62
C SER A 38 12.33 -2.85 22.59
N SER A 39 13.63 -2.54 22.66
CA SER A 39 14.31 -1.71 21.64
C SER A 39 14.14 -2.28 20.23
N ALA A 40 14.25 -3.60 20.06
CA ALA A 40 13.98 -4.29 18.80
C ALA A 40 12.50 -4.16 18.38
N GLY A 41 11.58 -4.22 19.35
CA GLY A 41 10.15 -4.00 19.11
C GLY A 41 9.84 -2.60 18.58
N TRP A 42 10.53 -1.57 19.08
CA TRP A 42 10.41 -0.20 18.57
C TRP A 42 10.89 -0.06 17.13
N VAL A 43 12.04 -0.66 16.80
CA VAL A 43 12.55 -0.67 15.42
C VAL A 43 11.53 -1.32 14.48
N MET A 44 10.98 -2.47 14.87
CA MET A 44 9.94 -3.16 14.11
C MET A 44 8.67 -2.33 13.97
N ALA A 45 8.22 -1.65 15.03
CA ALA A 45 7.05 -0.77 14.99
C ALA A 45 7.25 0.41 14.03
N CYS A 46 8.44 1.03 14.03
CA CYS A 46 8.78 2.11 13.10
C CYS A 46 8.83 1.62 11.64
N LEU A 47 9.44 0.46 11.40
CA LEU A 47 9.48 -0.16 10.07
C LEU A 47 8.08 -0.50 9.56
N MET A 48 7.26 -1.12 10.42
CA MET A 48 5.87 -1.42 10.11
C MET A 48 5.07 -0.15 9.83
N PHE A 49 5.23 0.88 10.65
CA PHE A 49 4.56 2.17 10.45
C PHE A 49 4.90 2.77 9.09
N ALA A 50 6.19 2.91 8.78
CA ALA A 50 6.65 3.48 7.53
C ALA A 50 6.13 2.68 6.33
N TYR A 51 6.23 1.36 6.40
CA TYR A 51 5.86 0.48 5.29
C TYR A 51 4.34 0.42 5.09
N VAL A 52 3.56 0.21 6.16
CA VAL A 52 2.10 0.21 6.11
C VAL A 52 1.59 1.57 5.64
N SER A 53 2.15 2.67 6.14
CA SER A 53 1.79 4.03 5.72
C SER A 53 1.95 4.20 4.21
N LEU A 54 3.13 3.84 3.71
CA LEU A 54 3.43 3.94 2.28
C LEU A 54 2.48 3.06 1.45
N THR A 55 2.18 1.84 1.88
CA THR A 55 1.28 0.95 1.14
C THR A 55 -0.18 1.42 1.19
N ALA A 56 -0.67 1.84 2.36
CA ALA A 56 -2.03 2.31 2.57
C ALA A 56 -2.32 3.64 1.86
N ALA A 57 -1.29 4.42 1.52
CA ALA A 57 -1.42 5.62 0.69
C ALA A 57 -1.89 5.30 -0.74
N GLY A 58 -1.60 4.09 -1.25
CA GLY A 58 -1.85 3.69 -2.65
C GLY A 58 -3.29 3.91 -3.14
N PRO A 59 -4.31 3.39 -2.44
CA PRO A 59 -5.71 3.63 -2.78
C PRO A 59 -6.08 5.11 -2.88
N PHE A 60 -5.56 5.95 -1.99
CA PHE A 60 -5.86 7.39 -1.97
C PHE A 60 -5.22 8.12 -3.14
N VAL A 61 -3.92 7.88 -3.39
CA VAL A 61 -3.22 8.39 -4.59
C VAL A 61 -3.94 7.93 -5.85
N PHE A 62 -4.38 6.67 -5.88
CA PHE A 62 -5.05 6.11 -7.03
C PHE A 62 -6.36 6.83 -7.36
N MET A 63 -7.20 7.05 -6.33
CA MET A 63 -8.45 7.77 -6.46
C MET A 63 -8.21 9.23 -6.87
N GLU A 64 -7.32 9.93 -6.17
CA GLU A 64 -7.01 11.33 -6.44
C GLU A 64 -6.62 11.56 -7.91
N ARG A 65 -5.71 10.74 -8.44
CA ARG A 65 -5.26 10.84 -9.84
C ARG A 65 -6.33 10.42 -10.83
N LYS A 66 -7.14 9.40 -10.50
CA LYS A 66 -8.29 8.98 -11.31
C LYS A 66 -9.33 10.10 -11.45
N TYR A 67 -9.63 10.82 -10.37
CA TYR A 67 -10.63 11.89 -10.38
C TYR A 67 -10.09 13.22 -10.90
N SER A 68 -8.80 13.51 -10.70
CA SER A 68 -8.18 14.74 -11.19
C SER A 68 -7.96 14.75 -12.72
N ARG A 69 -8.02 13.60 -13.40
CA ARG A 69 -7.81 13.45 -14.87
C ARG A 69 -6.51 14.06 -15.40
N ARG A 70 -5.49 14.25 -14.54
CA ARG A 70 -4.29 15.04 -14.86
C ARG A 70 -3.19 14.30 -15.63
N LEU A 71 -3.33 13.01 -15.91
CA LEU A 71 -2.25 12.21 -16.49
C LEU A 71 -2.72 11.41 -17.72
N PRO A 72 -2.21 11.71 -18.93
CA PRO A 72 -2.49 10.88 -20.11
C PRO A 72 -1.94 9.47 -19.91
N GLY A 73 -2.74 8.45 -20.23
CA GLY A 73 -2.38 7.04 -20.04
C GLY A 73 -2.47 6.52 -18.61
N TYR A 74 -3.22 7.20 -17.73
CA TYR A 74 -3.52 6.74 -16.37
C TYR A 74 -4.80 5.89 -16.32
N PRO A 75 -4.88 4.81 -15.51
CA PRO A 75 -3.87 4.33 -14.56
C PRO A 75 -2.78 3.47 -15.20
N ARG A 76 -1.53 3.56 -14.69
CA ARG A 76 -0.44 2.67 -15.09
C ARG A 76 -0.39 1.44 -14.18
N THR A 77 0.44 0.46 -14.57
CA THR A 77 0.52 -0.83 -13.85
C THR A 77 0.97 -0.66 -12.40
N GLY A 78 1.96 0.20 -12.14
CA GLY A 78 2.42 0.48 -10.78
C GLY A 78 1.34 1.15 -9.94
N ASP A 79 0.55 2.08 -10.50
CA ASP A 79 -0.53 2.73 -9.76
C ASP A 79 -1.61 1.72 -9.32
N ILE A 80 -1.95 0.77 -10.21
CA ILE A 80 -2.89 -0.32 -9.91
C ILE A 80 -2.32 -1.23 -8.82
N LEU A 81 -1.06 -1.63 -8.94
CA LEU A 81 -0.39 -2.50 -7.96
C LEU A 81 -0.33 -1.83 -6.59
N TRP A 82 0.01 -0.54 -6.53
CA TRP A 82 0.05 0.21 -5.28
C TRP A 82 -1.33 0.26 -4.62
N ALA A 83 -2.38 0.56 -5.39
CA ALA A 83 -3.74 0.57 -4.89
C ALA A 83 -4.16 -0.82 -4.38
N MET A 84 -3.88 -1.88 -5.13
CA MET A 84 -4.21 -3.26 -4.75
C MET A 84 -3.51 -3.68 -3.45
N LEU A 85 -2.24 -3.34 -3.28
CA LEU A 85 -1.47 -3.68 -2.08
C LEU A 85 -1.89 -2.86 -0.85
N GLY A 86 -2.36 -1.63 -1.04
CA GLY A 86 -2.85 -0.79 0.05
C GLY A 86 -4.27 -1.11 0.52
N LEU A 87 -5.11 -1.65 -0.36
CA LEU A 87 -6.53 -1.85 -0.11
C LEU A 87 -6.84 -2.74 1.12
N PRO A 88 -6.14 -3.86 1.36
CA PRO A 88 -6.34 -4.67 2.56
C PRO A 88 -6.13 -3.89 3.87
N TRP A 89 -5.13 -3.00 3.92
CA TRP A 89 -4.83 -2.17 5.09
C TRP A 89 -5.91 -1.14 5.37
N VAL A 90 -6.44 -0.52 4.32
CA VAL A 90 -7.52 0.46 4.42
C VAL A 90 -8.83 -0.22 4.83
N VAL A 91 -9.21 -1.32 4.18
CA VAL A 91 -10.46 -2.03 4.48
C VAL A 91 -10.46 -2.58 5.90
N SER A 92 -9.36 -3.19 6.35
CA SER A 92 -9.24 -3.70 7.71
C SER A 92 -9.32 -2.58 8.76
N ALA A 93 -8.69 -1.43 8.52
CA ALA A 93 -8.79 -0.27 9.42
C ALA A 93 -10.21 0.32 9.47
N LEU A 94 -10.92 0.38 8.33
CA LEU A 94 -12.31 0.84 8.28
C LEU A 94 -13.26 -0.09 9.01
N LEU A 95 -13.12 -1.41 8.83
CA LEU A 95 -13.90 -2.40 9.57
C LEU A 95 -13.67 -2.27 11.07
N GLN A 96 -12.41 -2.09 11.48
CA GLN A 96 -12.07 -1.89 12.89
C GLN A 96 -12.69 -0.62 13.46
N ALA A 97 -12.66 0.50 12.73
CA ALA A 97 -13.30 1.74 13.16
C ALA A 97 -14.82 1.58 13.31
N ALA A 98 -15.46 0.82 12.42
CA ALA A 98 -16.90 0.55 12.46
C ALA A 98 -17.32 -0.39 13.60
N MET A 99 -16.44 -1.27 14.07
CA MET A 99 -16.71 -2.34 15.05
C MET A 99 -16.18 -2.04 16.46
N SER A 100 -16.08 -0.76 16.83
CA SER A 100 -15.34 -0.24 18.01
C SER A 100 -15.65 -0.86 19.40
N ASP A 101 -16.64 -1.75 19.53
CA ASP A 101 -17.05 -2.38 20.81
C ASP A 101 -16.43 -3.77 21.08
N GLU A 102 -15.81 -4.43 20.11
CA GLU A 102 -15.21 -5.76 20.30
C GLU A 102 -13.68 -5.72 20.41
N ASP A 103 -13.10 -6.58 21.25
CA ASP A 103 -11.64 -6.76 21.30
C ASP A 103 -11.14 -7.22 19.92
N PRO A 104 -10.32 -6.41 19.20
CA PRO A 104 -9.87 -6.72 17.84
C PRO A 104 -9.02 -7.99 17.73
N ARG A 105 -8.53 -8.53 18.85
CA ARG A 105 -7.86 -9.85 18.92
C ARG A 105 -8.84 -11.01 18.85
N GLN A 106 -10.08 -10.78 19.26
CA GLN A 106 -11.15 -11.78 19.24
C GLN A 106 -12.05 -11.64 18.01
N ASN A 107 -11.94 -10.54 17.25
CA ASN A 107 -12.76 -10.32 16.08
C ASN A 107 -12.24 -11.11 14.85
N PRO A 108 -12.91 -12.20 14.46
CA PRO A 108 -12.46 -13.06 13.36
C PRO A 108 -12.59 -12.37 11.99
N LEU A 109 -13.44 -11.34 11.88
CA LEU A 109 -13.63 -10.58 10.64
C LEU A 109 -12.42 -9.71 10.34
N PHE A 110 -11.79 -9.09 11.35
CA PHE A 110 -10.55 -8.35 11.17
C PHE A 110 -9.42 -9.27 10.67
N PHE A 111 -9.22 -10.40 11.37
CA PHE A 111 -8.17 -11.37 11.03
C PHE A 111 -8.36 -11.93 9.62
N SER A 112 -9.57 -12.40 9.30
CA SER A 112 -9.88 -12.97 7.99
C SER A 112 -9.77 -11.93 6.87
N THR A 113 -10.25 -10.70 7.07
CA THR A 113 -10.20 -9.65 6.04
C THR A 113 -8.76 -9.25 5.72
N LEU A 114 -7.93 -9.00 6.74
CA LEU A 114 -6.53 -8.62 6.50
C LEU A 114 -5.76 -9.78 5.86
N THR A 115 -5.94 -11.00 6.35
CA THR A 115 -5.23 -12.19 5.84
C THR A 115 -5.63 -12.50 4.39
N VAL A 116 -6.93 -12.61 4.11
CA VAL A 116 -7.45 -12.90 2.76
C VAL A 116 -7.11 -11.76 1.81
N GLY A 117 -7.27 -10.51 2.26
CA GLY A 117 -6.94 -9.33 1.47
C GLY A 117 -5.46 -9.29 1.07
N LEU A 118 -4.55 -9.50 2.02
CA LEU A 118 -3.11 -9.57 1.74
C LEU A 118 -2.75 -10.75 0.84
N ALA A 119 -3.33 -11.93 1.08
CA ALA A 119 -3.08 -13.10 0.25
C ALA A 119 -3.49 -12.85 -1.23
N LEU A 120 -4.66 -12.28 -1.45
CA LEU A 120 -5.14 -11.91 -2.80
C LEU A 120 -4.29 -10.82 -3.43
N ALA A 121 -3.94 -9.77 -2.68
CA ALA A 121 -3.12 -8.67 -3.17
C ALA A 121 -1.70 -9.12 -3.54
N CYS A 122 -1.06 -9.94 -2.70
CA CYS A 122 0.27 -10.50 -2.94
C CYS A 122 0.28 -11.47 -4.12
N THR A 123 -0.73 -12.35 -4.21
CA THR A 123 -0.86 -13.27 -5.35
C THR A 123 -1.09 -12.50 -6.65
N GLY A 124 -1.93 -11.46 -6.62
CA GLY A 124 -2.15 -10.58 -7.77
C GLY A 124 -0.88 -9.83 -8.19
N ALA A 125 -0.13 -9.29 -7.23
CA ALA A 125 1.15 -8.62 -7.50
C ALA A 125 2.16 -9.60 -8.13
N LEU A 126 2.28 -10.81 -7.58
CA LEU A 126 3.16 -11.84 -8.12
C LEU A 126 2.76 -12.24 -9.54
N ALA A 127 1.47 -12.46 -9.80
CA ALA A 127 0.98 -12.81 -11.13
C ALA A 127 1.26 -11.71 -12.17
N ILE A 128 1.07 -10.44 -11.79
CA ILE A 128 1.33 -9.29 -12.66
C ILE A 128 2.83 -9.14 -12.92
N ILE A 129 3.67 -9.24 -11.90
CA ILE A 129 5.14 -9.17 -12.05
C ILE A 129 5.61 -10.32 -12.94
N TRP A 130 5.20 -11.55 -12.66
CA TRP A 130 5.62 -12.71 -13.45
C TRP A 130 5.20 -12.59 -14.91
N GLY A 131 3.93 -12.27 -15.16
CA GLY A 131 3.40 -12.14 -16.53
C GLY A 131 4.02 -10.99 -17.33
N LYS A 132 4.37 -9.87 -16.67
CA LYS A 132 4.88 -8.68 -17.35
C LYS A 132 6.39 -8.51 -17.35
N TRP A 133 7.10 -9.14 -16.42
CA TRP A 133 8.56 -8.96 -16.26
C TRP A 133 9.34 -10.24 -16.52
N VAL A 134 8.81 -11.42 -16.16
CA VAL A 134 9.53 -12.69 -16.31
C VAL A 134 9.23 -13.33 -17.67
N VAL A 135 7.96 -13.30 -18.08
CA VAL A 135 7.52 -13.96 -19.33
C VAL A 135 7.57 -13.00 -20.54
N ALA A 136 7.57 -11.68 -20.31
CA ALA A 136 7.51 -10.71 -21.40
C ALA A 136 8.88 -10.41 -22.04
N PRO A 137 8.92 -10.08 -23.34
CA PRO A 137 10.16 -9.69 -24.02
C PRO A 137 10.81 -8.42 -23.43
N PRO A 138 12.15 -8.31 -23.42
CA PRO A 138 12.89 -7.25 -22.72
C PRO A 138 12.57 -5.82 -23.19
N HIS A 139 12.24 -5.63 -24.48
CA HIS A 139 11.85 -4.31 -25.01
C HIS A 139 10.55 -3.75 -24.40
N ARG A 140 9.69 -4.60 -23.82
CA ARG A 140 8.51 -4.14 -23.09
C ARG A 140 8.85 -3.71 -21.67
N ALA A 141 9.92 -4.24 -21.06
CA ALA A 141 10.31 -3.92 -19.68
C ALA A 141 10.88 -2.51 -19.53
N GLU A 142 11.70 -2.05 -20.49
CA GLU A 142 12.32 -0.72 -20.49
C GLU A 142 11.29 0.43 -20.54
N ALA A 143 10.15 0.19 -21.19
CA ALA A 143 9.05 1.17 -21.25
C ALA A 143 8.34 1.38 -19.89
N PHE A 144 8.52 0.48 -18.90
CA PHE A 144 7.86 0.58 -17.59
C PHE A 144 8.62 1.45 -16.56
N GLU A 145 9.94 1.61 -16.66
CA GLU A 145 10.75 2.35 -15.67
C GLU A 145 10.67 3.88 -15.80
N SER A 146 10.33 4.39 -16.99
CA SER A 146 10.35 5.84 -17.29
C SER A 146 9.10 6.60 -16.82
N GLY A 147 8.17 5.95 -16.11
CA GLY A 147 6.90 6.55 -15.70
C GLY A 147 6.95 7.52 -14.50
N PRO A 148 5.81 8.16 -14.17
CA PRO A 148 5.61 8.98 -12.98
C PRO A 148 6.11 8.28 -11.71
N TRP A 149 6.48 9.07 -10.70
CA TRP A 149 7.05 8.54 -9.45
C TRP A 149 6.10 7.55 -8.75
N THR A 150 4.78 7.75 -8.85
CA THR A 150 3.75 6.85 -8.27
C THR A 150 3.79 5.45 -8.87
N ASN A 151 4.00 5.36 -10.18
CA ASN A 151 4.16 4.08 -10.87
C ASN A 151 5.42 3.35 -10.39
N ARG A 152 6.51 4.08 -10.12
CA ARG A 152 7.76 3.49 -9.60
C ARG A 152 7.59 2.96 -8.18
N VAL A 153 6.95 3.74 -7.31
CA VAL A 153 6.66 3.31 -5.93
C VAL A 153 5.79 2.05 -5.93
N GLY A 154 4.73 2.02 -6.73
CA GLY A 154 3.87 0.84 -6.84
C GLY A 154 4.59 -0.41 -7.33
N LEU A 155 5.50 -0.27 -8.31
CA LEU A 155 6.34 -1.38 -8.78
C LEU A 155 7.32 -1.84 -7.70
N PHE A 156 7.98 -0.92 -6.99
CA PHE A 156 8.89 -1.26 -5.88
C PHE A 156 8.17 -2.02 -4.77
N LEU A 157 6.99 -1.54 -4.36
CA LEU A 157 6.17 -2.20 -3.34
C LEU A 157 5.69 -3.58 -3.80
N ALA A 158 5.37 -3.72 -5.09
CA ALA A 158 4.98 -5.00 -5.65
C ALA A 158 6.14 -5.99 -5.68
N VAL A 159 7.39 -5.56 -5.90
CA VAL A 159 8.57 -6.42 -5.77
C VAL A 159 8.84 -6.77 -4.30
N ALA A 160 8.68 -5.79 -3.41
CA ALA A 160 8.84 -5.96 -1.96
C ALA A 160 7.63 -6.64 -1.29
N TRP A 161 6.72 -7.25 -2.05
CA TRP A 161 5.50 -7.86 -1.53
C TRP A 161 5.70 -8.85 -0.36
N PRO A 162 6.79 -9.65 -0.26
CA PRO A 162 6.97 -10.57 0.86
C PRO A 162 7.10 -9.86 2.21
N ILE A 163 7.57 -8.61 2.21
CA ILE A 163 7.62 -7.76 3.42
C ILE A 163 6.20 -7.51 3.93
N GLN A 164 5.20 -7.37 3.04
CA GLN A 164 3.80 -7.21 3.46
C GLN A 164 3.31 -8.42 4.25
N CYS A 165 3.68 -9.63 3.85
CA CYS A 165 3.30 -10.85 4.56
C CYS A 165 3.95 -10.91 5.95
N GLY A 166 5.25 -10.57 6.05
CA GLY A 166 5.95 -10.49 7.33
C GLY A 166 5.31 -9.50 8.30
N LEU A 167 4.95 -8.31 7.79
CA LEU A 167 4.28 -7.28 8.58
C LEU A 167 2.84 -7.63 8.92
N GLY A 168 2.11 -8.29 8.01
CA GLY A 168 0.78 -8.82 8.28
C GLY A 168 0.79 -9.82 9.44
N MET A 169 1.76 -10.73 9.47
CA MET A 169 1.93 -11.65 10.60
C MET A 169 2.26 -10.91 11.90
N ALA A 170 3.05 -9.83 11.85
CA ALA A 170 3.33 -9.00 13.01
C ALA A 170 2.10 -8.22 13.50
N ALA A 171 1.22 -7.78 12.59
CA ALA A 171 -0.03 -7.08 12.92
C ALA A 171 -1.09 -7.99 13.56
N LEU A 172 -1.04 -9.29 13.22
CA LEU A 172 -2.01 -10.29 13.65
C LEU A 172 -1.63 -10.96 14.98
N ASN A 173 -0.36 -10.88 15.41
CA ASN A 173 0.12 -11.34 16.72
C ASN A 173 -0.05 -10.25 17.80
#